data_AF-A0A7S4SJD8-F1
#
_entry.id   AF-A0A7S4SJD8-F1
#
_cell.length_a   1.000
_cell.length_b   1.000
_cell.length_c   1.000
_cell.angle_alpha   90.00
_cell.angle_beta   90.00
_cell.angle_gamma   90.00
#
_symmetry.space_group_name_H-M   'P 1'
#
loop_
_entity.id
_entity.type
_entity.pdbx_description
1 polymer ?
#
loop_
_entity_poly.entity_id
_entity_poly.type
_entity_poly.pdbx_seq_one_letter_code
_entity_poly.pdbx_strand_id
1 'polypeptide(L)'
;NCELTRADEIYTTANGVTIIGYTDLPARMAYQASSMYAQNITHLLRHIAGKDKAPGLVRNIYGHLDKGEAGDIVTRSIVCCRRGEKVEMPCPPLPPLPTLPKPKTVAPQATKAAARQARPAAAAAGSAVVFTLAVSMMLLLGEGVSASLLTTFLLAGAAGYQAVWGVAHPLHMP
;
A
#
# COMPACT_ATOMS: atom_id res chain seq x y z
N ASN A 1 29.74 4.42 -3.17
CA ASN A 1 29.09 4.44 -1.85
C ASN A 1 30.04 4.08 -0.71
N CYS A 2 30.89 3.06 -0.87
CA CYS A 2 32.00 2.78 0.05
C CYS A 2 33.28 2.52 -0.76
N GLU A 3 34.39 3.12 -0.37
CA GLU A 3 35.67 3.04 -1.10
C GLU A 3 36.30 1.64 -1.04
N LEU A 4 36.00 0.89 0.02
CA LEU A 4 36.54 -0.44 0.29
C LEU A 4 35.67 -1.57 -0.28
N THR A 5 34.53 -1.28 -0.93
CA THR A 5 33.68 -2.35 -1.47
C THR A 5 34.38 -3.09 -2.61
N ARG A 6 34.42 -4.42 -2.52
CA ARG A 6 34.83 -5.33 -3.59
C ARG A 6 33.61 -6.07 -4.09
N ALA A 7 33.45 -6.12 -5.42
CA ALA A 7 32.31 -6.78 -6.03
C ALA A 7 32.31 -8.28 -5.70
N ASP A 8 31.15 -8.79 -5.29
CA ASP A 8 30.87 -10.20 -5.00
C ASP A 8 31.68 -10.83 -3.85
N GLU A 9 32.36 -10.01 -3.06
CA GLU A 9 33.13 -10.47 -1.89
C GLU A 9 32.48 -10.07 -0.57
N ILE A 10 32.68 -10.92 0.45
CA ILE A 10 32.53 -10.54 1.85
C ILE A 10 33.90 -10.63 2.50
N TYR A 11 34.34 -9.54 3.12
CA TYR A 11 35.55 -9.57 3.91
C TYR A 11 35.47 -8.63 5.11
N THR A 12 36.25 -8.94 6.14
CA THR A 12 36.36 -8.13 7.35
C THR A 12 37.63 -7.30 7.28
N THR A 13 37.50 -6.00 7.47
CA THR A 13 38.63 -5.07 7.54
C THR A 13 39.46 -5.29 8.81
N ALA A 14 40.69 -4.77 8.85
CA ALA A 14 41.57 -4.88 10.03
C ALA A 14 40.94 -4.30 11.31
N ASN A 15 39.98 -3.37 11.16
CA ASN A 15 39.26 -2.73 12.25
C ASN A 15 38.01 -3.53 12.71
N GLY A 16 37.80 -4.75 12.21
CA GLY A 16 36.69 -5.62 12.59
C GLY A 16 35.35 -5.34 11.88
N VAL A 17 35.31 -4.43 10.91
CA VAL A 17 34.09 -4.13 10.12
C VAL A 17 33.98 -5.08 8.94
N THR A 18 32.87 -5.81 8.84
CA THR A 18 32.57 -6.70 7.69
C THR A 18 31.85 -5.94 6.60
N ILE A 19 32.42 -5.96 5.39
CA ILE A 19 31.86 -5.33 4.20
C ILE A 19 31.30 -6.43 3.29
N ILE A 20 30.05 -6.24 2.83
CA ILE A 20 29.35 -7.15 1.93
C ILE A 20 29.16 -6.46 0.58
N GLY A 21 29.70 -7.05 -0.49
CA GLY A 21 29.72 -6.45 -1.82
C GLY A 21 28.94 -7.21 -2.90
N TYR A 22 27.97 -8.05 -2.53
CA TYR A 22 27.18 -8.83 -3.51
C TYR A 22 26.51 -7.95 -4.56
N THR A 23 26.75 -8.28 -5.84
CA THR A 23 26.10 -7.61 -6.97
C THR A 23 24.75 -8.23 -7.32
N ASP A 24 24.51 -9.46 -6.85
CA ASP A 24 23.36 -10.31 -7.20
C ASP A 24 22.31 -10.43 -6.07
N LEU A 25 22.15 -9.40 -5.26
CA LEU A 25 21.27 -9.46 -4.07
C LEU A 25 19.83 -9.97 -4.36
N PRO A 26 19.15 -9.57 -5.46
CA PRO A 26 17.84 -10.13 -5.79
C PRO A 26 17.84 -11.64 -6.05
N ALA A 27 18.94 -12.19 -6.59
CA ALA A 27 19.05 -13.63 -6.87
C ALA A 27 19.06 -14.47 -5.59
N ARG A 28 19.52 -13.90 -4.47
CA ARG A 28 19.54 -14.56 -3.15
C ARG A 28 18.14 -14.66 -2.51
N MET A 29 17.16 -13.95 -3.05
CA MET A 29 15.74 -14.06 -2.72
C MET A 29 14.94 -14.49 -3.96
N ALA A 30 15.40 -15.54 -4.64
CA ALA A 30 14.92 -15.94 -5.96
C ALA A 30 13.39 -16.06 -6.07
N TYR A 31 12.71 -16.62 -5.07
CA TYR A 31 11.26 -16.74 -5.06
C TYR A 31 10.55 -15.39 -5.10
N GLN A 32 10.96 -14.44 -4.25
CA GLN A 32 10.36 -13.11 -4.18
C GLN A 32 10.70 -12.28 -5.42
N ALA A 33 11.98 -12.31 -5.85
CA ALA A 33 12.42 -11.64 -7.05
C ALA A 33 11.65 -12.12 -8.29
N SER A 34 11.48 -13.45 -8.43
CA SER A 34 10.73 -14.05 -9.54
C SER A 34 9.24 -13.70 -9.49
N SER A 35 8.63 -13.73 -8.31
CA SER A 35 7.21 -13.37 -8.14
C SER A 35 6.96 -11.91 -8.52
N MET A 36 7.75 -10.99 -7.98
CA MET A 36 7.65 -9.55 -8.31
C MET A 36 7.94 -9.27 -9.78
N TYR A 37 8.95 -9.95 -10.35
CA TYR A 37 9.26 -9.82 -11.77
C TYR A 37 8.11 -10.33 -12.65
N ALA A 38 7.56 -11.51 -12.36
CA ALA A 38 6.43 -12.07 -13.09
C ALA A 38 5.18 -11.19 -13.01
N GLN A 39 4.91 -10.61 -11.84
CA GLN A 39 3.82 -9.63 -11.67
C GLN A 39 4.06 -8.39 -12.53
N ASN A 40 5.26 -7.80 -12.49
CA ASN A 40 5.61 -6.62 -13.29
C ASN A 40 5.45 -6.89 -14.80
N ILE A 41 5.96 -8.04 -15.29
CA ILE A 41 5.79 -8.43 -16.70
C ILE A 41 4.31 -8.65 -17.04
N THR A 42 3.54 -9.30 -16.16
CA THR A 42 2.11 -9.51 -16.37
C THR A 42 1.34 -8.19 -16.44
N HIS A 43 1.65 -7.24 -15.56
CA HIS A 43 1.04 -5.91 -15.58
C HIS A 43 1.41 -5.13 -16.84
N LEU A 44 2.68 -5.17 -17.25
CA LEU A 44 3.14 -4.54 -18.48
C LEU A 44 2.44 -5.13 -19.71
N LEU A 45 2.40 -6.46 -19.84
CA LEU A 45 1.73 -7.12 -20.96
C LEU A 45 0.24 -6.80 -21.00
N ARG A 46 -0.43 -6.76 -19.84
CA ARG A 46 -1.84 -6.35 -19.75
C ARG A 46 -2.06 -4.88 -20.14
N HIS A 47 -1.17 -3.99 -19.72
CA HIS A 47 -1.21 -2.56 -20.07
C HIS A 47 -1.12 -2.37 -21.59
N ILE A 48 -0.16 -3.03 -22.24
CA ILE A 48 0.05 -2.94 -23.69
C ILE A 48 -1.07 -3.64 -24.48
N ALA A 49 -1.47 -4.86 -24.05
CA ALA A 49 -2.50 -5.64 -24.73
C ALA A 49 -3.89 -4.99 -24.65
N GLY A 50 -4.16 -4.22 -23.58
CA GLY A 50 -5.44 -3.56 -23.37
C GLY A 50 -6.63 -4.51 -23.48
N LYS A 51 -7.68 -4.08 -24.19
CA LYS A 51 -8.92 -4.86 -24.37
C LYS A 51 -8.76 -6.05 -25.34
N ASP A 52 -7.79 -5.96 -26.24
CA ASP A 52 -7.58 -6.92 -27.32
C ASP A 52 -6.84 -8.19 -26.86
N LYS A 53 -6.35 -8.22 -25.60
CA LYS A 53 -5.61 -9.34 -25.01
C LYS A 53 -4.40 -9.73 -25.88
N ALA A 54 -3.97 -11.00 -25.82
CA ALA A 54 -2.78 -11.50 -26.52
C ALA A 54 -2.69 -11.13 -28.03
N PRO A 55 -3.75 -11.23 -28.87
CA PRO A 55 -3.62 -10.91 -30.29
C PRO A 55 -3.41 -9.42 -30.57
N GLY A 56 -3.75 -8.54 -29.62
CA GLY A 56 -3.56 -7.09 -29.76
C GLY A 56 -2.18 -6.58 -29.38
N LEU A 57 -1.33 -7.39 -28.75
CA LEU A 57 -0.06 -6.92 -28.17
C LEU A 57 0.83 -6.22 -29.20
N VAL A 58 1.17 -6.91 -30.29
CA VAL A 58 2.06 -6.36 -31.34
C VAL A 58 1.43 -5.18 -32.06
N ARG A 59 0.12 -5.26 -32.33
CA ARG A 59 -0.64 -4.18 -32.98
C ARG A 59 -0.64 -2.91 -32.14
N ASN A 60 -0.86 -3.03 -30.83
CA ASN A 60 -0.91 -1.90 -29.91
C ASN A 60 0.48 -1.30 -29.72
N ILE A 61 1.54 -2.13 -29.66
CA ILE A 61 2.92 -1.63 -29.67
C ILE A 61 3.15 -0.75 -30.89
N TYR A 62 2.96 -1.27 -32.10
CA TYR A 62 3.18 -0.49 -33.32
C TYR A 62 2.27 0.73 -33.41
N GLY A 63 0.99 0.59 -33.03
CA GLY A 63 0.06 1.71 -32.98
C GLY A 63 0.48 2.83 -32.03
N HIS A 64 1.11 2.52 -30.90
CA HIS A 64 1.65 3.55 -29.99
C HIS A 64 2.96 4.16 -30.49
N LEU A 65 3.80 3.39 -31.20
CA LEU A 65 5.00 3.92 -31.86
C LEU A 65 4.64 4.88 -33.01
N ASP A 66 3.68 4.51 -33.87
CA ASP A 66 3.31 5.29 -35.05
C ASP A 66 2.57 6.59 -34.69
N LYS A 67 1.87 6.61 -33.54
CA LYS A 67 1.20 7.81 -33.00
C LYS A 67 2.15 8.84 -32.39
N GLY A 68 3.44 8.54 -32.26
CA GLY A 68 4.43 9.46 -31.68
C GLY A 68 4.01 9.97 -30.29
N GLU A 69 3.97 11.29 -30.11
CA GLU A 69 3.62 11.94 -28.83
C GLU A 69 2.19 11.66 -28.34
N ALA A 70 1.26 11.31 -29.23
CA ALA A 70 -0.09 10.90 -28.86
C ALA A 70 -0.18 9.41 -28.44
N GLY A 71 0.92 8.66 -28.58
CA GLY A 71 1.04 7.28 -28.16
C GLY A 71 1.32 7.15 -26.65
N ASP A 72 1.17 5.93 -26.13
CA ASP A 72 1.48 5.65 -24.74
C ASP A 72 3.00 5.74 -24.51
N ILE A 73 3.38 6.58 -23.55
CA ILE A 73 4.79 6.84 -23.23
C ILE A 73 5.49 5.59 -22.71
N VAL A 74 4.79 4.74 -21.93
CA VAL A 74 5.37 3.53 -21.35
C VAL A 74 5.76 2.55 -22.45
N THR A 75 4.84 2.29 -23.38
CA THR A 75 5.08 1.41 -24.53
C THR A 75 6.22 1.92 -25.41
N ARG A 76 6.28 3.23 -25.68
CA ARG A 76 7.37 3.83 -26.49
C ARG A 76 8.72 3.80 -25.78
N SER A 77 8.75 3.91 -24.46
CA SER A 77 10.00 3.94 -23.66
C SER A 77 10.68 2.58 -23.56
N ILE A 78 9.90 1.48 -23.62
CA ILE A 78 10.40 0.12 -23.42
C ILE A 78 10.88 -0.51 -24.74
N VAL A 79 10.38 -0.05 -25.89
CA VAL A 79 10.74 -0.61 -27.20
C VAL A 79 12.02 0.06 -27.73
N CYS A 80 13.15 -0.67 -27.64
CA CYS A 80 14.44 -0.18 -28.12
C CYS A 80 14.65 -0.41 -29.63
N CYS A 81 14.02 -1.43 -30.22
CA CYS A 81 14.22 -1.82 -31.60
C CYS A 81 12.91 -2.25 -32.27
N ARG A 82 12.73 -1.89 -33.55
CA ARG A 82 11.63 -2.34 -34.40
C ARG A 82 12.21 -2.91 -35.70
N ARG A 83 11.99 -4.20 -35.95
CA ARG A 83 12.47 -4.89 -37.17
C ARG A 83 13.98 -4.74 -37.44
N GLY A 84 14.78 -4.72 -36.37
CA GLY A 84 16.24 -4.57 -36.46
C GLY A 84 16.72 -3.11 -36.53
N GLU A 85 15.82 -2.14 -36.70
CA GLU A 85 16.15 -0.72 -36.61
C GLU A 85 16.01 -0.22 -35.17
N LYS A 86 16.95 0.60 -34.73
CA LYS A 86 16.92 1.24 -33.41
C LYS A 86 15.80 2.29 -33.39
N VAL A 87 14.96 2.24 -32.37
CA VAL A 87 13.93 3.25 -32.12
C VAL A 87 14.51 4.26 -31.14
N GLU A 88 14.33 5.55 -31.43
CA GLU A 88 14.69 6.60 -30.48
C GLU A 88 13.76 6.57 -29.27
N MET A 89 14.37 6.41 -28.09
CA MET A 89 13.63 6.44 -26.84
C MET A 89 13.06 7.85 -26.65
N PRO A 90 11.75 7.98 -26.35
CA PRO A 90 11.16 9.29 -26.05
C PRO A 90 11.91 9.92 -24.86
N CYS A 91 12.13 11.23 -24.92
CA CYS A 91 12.73 11.97 -23.82
C CYS A 91 11.91 11.72 -22.55
N PRO A 92 12.53 11.39 -21.41
CA PRO A 92 11.80 11.21 -20.16
C PRO A 92 10.97 12.47 -19.90
N PRO A 93 9.68 12.32 -19.51
CA PRO A 93 8.86 13.47 -19.21
C PRO A 93 9.57 14.27 -18.11
N LEU A 94 9.71 15.59 -18.30
CA LEU A 94 10.30 16.42 -17.27
C LEU A 94 9.54 16.15 -15.96
N PRO A 95 10.26 15.99 -14.82
CA PRO A 95 9.59 15.83 -13.54
C PRO A 95 8.56 16.97 -13.43
N PRO A 96 7.33 16.68 -12.98
CA PRO A 96 6.35 17.73 -12.82
C PRO A 96 7.01 18.82 -11.99
N LEU A 97 7.18 20.00 -12.60
CA LEU A 97 7.58 21.20 -11.88
C LEU A 97 6.77 21.20 -10.58
N PRO A 98 7.39 21.40 -9.41
CA PRO A 98 6.68 21.36 -8.15
C PRO A 98 5.47 22.27 -8.28
N THR A 99 4.30 21.65 -8.47
CA THR A 99 3.07 22.40 -8.59
C THR A 99 2.97 23.08 -7.25
N LEU A 100 3.00 24.42 -7.28
CA LEU A 100 2.65 25.23 -6.12
C LEU A 100 1.48 24.53 -5.42
N PRO A 101 1.55 24.31 -4.09
CA PRO A 101 0.56 23.53 -3.38
C PRO A 101 -0.80 24.00 -3.89
N LYS A 102 -1.55 23.10 -4.53
CA LYS A 102 -2.92 23.41 -4.94
C LYS A 102 -3.54 24.08 -3.72
N PRO A 103 -4.03 25.33 -3.81
CA PRO A 103 -4.70 25.96 -2.69
C PRO A 103 -5.64 24.91 -2.16
N LYS A 104 -5.50 24.53 -0.88
CA LYS A 104 -6.42 23.60 -0.28
C LYS A 104 -7.78 24.21 -0.58
N THR A 105 -8.51 23.63 -1.53
CA THR A 105 -9.91 23.91 -1.68
C THR A 105 -10.41 23.53 -0.31
N VAL A 106 -10.69 24.54 0.49
CA VAL A 106 -11.45 24.38 1.71
C VAL A 106 -12.74 23.84 1.13
N ALA A 107 -12.87 22.51 1.13
CA ALA A 107 -14.15 21.88 0.89
C ALA A 107 -15.10 22.69 1.76
N PRO A 108 -16.18 23.28 1.19
CA PRO A 108 -17.15 23.93 2.03
C PRO A 108 -17.46 22.91 3.13
N GLN A 109 -17.23 23.27 4.39
CA GLN A 109 -17.78 22.55 5.53
C GLN A 109 -19.30 22.75 5.52
N ALA A 110 -19.94 22.45 4.39
CA ALA A 110 -21.34 22.20 4.31
C ALA A 110 -21.52 20.76 4.78
N THR A 111 -22.30 20.59 5.85
CA THR A 111 -22.89 19.33 6.32
C THR A 111 -22.04 18.36 7.17
N LYS A 112 -21.35 18.88 8.19
CA LYS A 112 -21.34 18.19 9.51
C LYS A 112 -21.87 19.05 10.67
N ALA A 113 -22.40 20.23 10.38
CA ALA A 113 -23.17 21.02 11.35
C ALA A 113 -24.65 20.58 11.45
N ALA A 114 -25.16 19.81 10.48
CA ALA A 114 -26.56 19.38 10.45
C ALA A 114 -26.86 18.11 11.29
N ALA A 115 -25.84 17.40 11.79
CA ALA A 115 -26.02 16.18 12.60
C ALA A 115 -25.84 16.39 14.12
N ARG A 116 -25.52 17.61 14.56
CA ARG A 116 -25.32 17.90 16.00
C ARG A 116 -26.37 18.89 16.54
N GLN A 117 -27.63 18.63 16.21
CA GLN A 117 -28.72 18.87 17.16
C GLN A 117 -29.14 17.53 17.76
N ALA A 118 -28.18 16.76 18.26
CA ALA A 118 -28.51 15.65 19.14
C ALA A 118 -29.11 16.28 20.41
N ARG A 119 -30.43 16.16 20.58
CA ARG A 119 -31.10 16.48 21.84
C ARG A 119 -30.29 15.80 22.96
N PRO A 120 -29.73 16.53 23.93
CA PRO A 120 -28.88 15.92 24.96
C PRO A 120 -29.62 14.80 25.70
N ALA A 121 -30.96 14.92 25.84
CA ALA A 121 -31.82 13.87 26.37
C ALA A 121 -31.90 12.60 25.50
N ALA A 122 -31.87 12.71 24.17
CA ALA A 122 -31.93 11.54 23.28
C ALA A 122 -30.58 10.79 23.23
N ALA A 123 -29.47 11.53 23.26
CA ALA A 123 -28.14 10.93 23.38
C ALA A 123 -27.95 10.25 24.75
N ALA A 124 -28.39 10.90 25.83
CA ALA A 124 -28.34 10.34 27.18
C ALA A 124 -29.26 9.11 27.34
N ALA A 125 -30.47 9.15 26.76
CA ALA A 125 -31.39 8.01 26.74
C ALA A 125 -30.80 6.82 25.96
N GLY A 126 -30.16 7.08 24.81
CA GLY A 126 -29.48 6.03 24.04
C GLY A 126 -28.36 5.35 24.83
N SER A 127 -27.50 6.12 25.50
CA SER A 127 -26.46 5.54 26.36
C SER A 127 -27.02 4.78 27.56
N ALA A 128 -28.10 5.27 28.17
CA ALA A 128 -28.73 4.61 29.31
C ALA A 128 -29.38 3.27 28.92
N VAL A 129 -30.01 3.20 27.74
CA VAL A 129 -30.59 1.95 27.21
C VAL A 129 -29.50 0.92 26.95
N VAL A 130 -28.41 1.32 26.28
CA VAL A 130 -27.28 0.41 26.00
C VAL A 130 -26.66 -0.11 27.29
N PHE A 131 -26.45 0.76 28.29
CA PHE A 131 -25.87 0.35 29.57
C PHE A 131 -26.79 -0.58 30.36
N THR A 132 -28.09 -0.27 30.40
CA THR A 132 -29.08 -1.12 31.08
C THR A 132 -29.19 -2.49 30.42
N LEU A 133 -29.12 -2.54 29.08
CA LEU A 133 -29.20 -3.79 28.32
C LEU A 133 -27.93 -4.64 28.46
N ALA A 134 -26.75 -4.00 28.55
CA ALA A 134 -25.50 -4.70 28.85
C ALA A 134 -25.49 -5.30 30.26
N VAL A 135 -25.95 -4.54 31.26
CA VAL A 135 -26.05 -5.02 32.65
C VAL A 135 -27.11 -6.11 32.79
N SER A 136 -28.26 -5.99 32.11
CA SER A 136 -29.31 -7.02 32.16
C SER A 136 -28.87 -8.33 31.51
N MET A 137 -28.17 -8.27 30.37
CA MET A 137 -27.53 -9.46 29.79
C MET A 137 -26.55 -10.09 30.78
N MET A 138 -25.71 -9.30 31.42
CA MET A 138 -24.72 -9.81 32.38
C MET A 138 -25.35 -10.49 33.59
N LEU A 139 -26.52 -10.01 34.05
CA LEU A 139 -27.31 -10.65 35.11
C LEU A 139 -28.01 -11.94 34.63
N LEU A 140 -28.46 -11.99 33.37
CA LEU A 140 -29.10 -13.18 32.78
C LEU A 140 -28.13 -14.34 32.52
N LEU A 141 -26.82 -14.07 32.39
CA LEU A 141 -25.79 -15.11 32.31
C LEU A 141 -25.50 -15.81 33.67
N GLY A 142 -26.18 -15.39 34.74
CA GLY A 142 -25.84 -15.67 36.14
C GLY A 142 -25.94 -17.11 36.66
N GLU A 143 -26.40 -18.08 35.87
CA GLU A 143 -26.51 -19.49 36.33
C GLU A 143 -25.51 -20.45 35.66
N GLY A 144 -24.75 -20.01 34.65
CA GLY A 144 -23.85 -20.89 33.87
C GLY A 144 -22.38 -20.49 33.80
N VAL A 145 -22.01 -19.29 34.28
CA VAL A 145 -20.65 -18.72 34.09
C VAL A 145 -20.02 -18.34 35.42
N SER A 146 -18.81 -18.84 35.70
CA SER A 146 -18.04 -18.46 36.89
C SER A 146 -17.69 -16.97 36.85
N ALA A 147 -17.97 -16.25 37.93
CA ALA A 147 -17.66 -14.82 38.07
C ALA A 147 -16.17 -14.51 37.81
N SER A 148 -15.27 -15.46 38.08
CA SER A 148 -13.83 -15.34 37.81
C SER A 148 -13.51 -15.27 36.31
N LEU A 149 -14.16 -16.10 35.49
CA LEU A 149 -13.99 -16.11 34.03
C LEU A 149 -14.55 -14.84 33.38
N LEU A 150 -15.70 -14.36 33.88
CA LEU A 150 -16.32 -13.15 33.36
C LEU A 150 -15.47 -11.90 33.68
N THR A 151 -14.93 -11.82 34.90
CA THR A 151 -14.09 -10.70 35.32
C THR A 151 -12.78 -10.65 34.54
N THR A 152 -12.13 -11.81 34.34
CA THR A 152 -10.89 -11.90 33.54
C THR A 152 -11.13 -11.56 32.07
N PHE A 153 -12.24 -12.02 31.48
CA PHE A 153 -12.63 -11.68 30.11
C PHE A 153 -12.86 -10.17 29.91
N LEU A 154 -13.60 -9.52 30.83
CA LEU A 154 -13.87 -8.08 30.74
C LEU A 154 -12.60 -7.24 30.89
N LEU A 155 -11.72 -7.57 31.85
CA LEU A 155 -10.44 -6.87 32.02
C LEU A 155 -9.52 -7.07 30.80
N ALA A 156 -9.46 -8.29 30.24
CA ALA A 156 -8.67 -8.57 29.05
C ALA A 156 -9.18 -7.80 27.82
N GLY A 157 -10.50 -7.71 27.64
CA GLY A 157 -11.10 -6.90 26.56
C GLY A 157 -10.80 -5.41 26.70
N ALA A 158 -10.89 -4.86 27.92
CA ALA A 158 -10.55 -3.46 28.19
C ALA A 158 -9.05 -3.16 27.92
N ALA A 159 -8.16 -4.06 28.36
CA ALA A 159 -6.73 -3.94 28.09
C ALA A 159 -6.40 -4.06 26.60
N GLY A 160 -7.05 -4.97 25.88
CA GLY A 160 -6.90 -5.13 24.43
C GLY A 160 -7.35 -3.90 23.65
N TYR A 161 -8.46 -3.28 24.04
CA TYR A 161 -8.92 -2.03 23.43
C TYR A 161 -7.89 -0.90 23.58
N GLN A 162 -7.33 -0.74 24.78
CA GLN A 162 -6.28 0.26 25.01
C GLN A 162 -4.99 -0.02 24.24
N ALA A 163 -4.62 -1.30 24.09
CA ALA A 163 -3.42 -1.69 23.36
C ALA A 163 -3.49 -1.37 21.87
N VAL A 164 -4.66 -1.51 21.24
CA VAL A 164 -4.82 -1.31 19.78
C VAL A 164 -4.93 0.16 19.39
N TRP A 165 -5.55 0.99 20.23
CA TRP A 165 -5.76 2.42 19.93
C TRP A 165 -4.50 3.28 19.97
N GLY A 166 -3.39 2.76 20.50
CA GLY A 166 -2.09 3.45 20.55
C GLY A 166 -1.11 3.07 19.44
N VAL A 167 -1.46 2.14 18.55
CA VAL A 167 -0.54 1.64 17.52
C VAL A 167 -0.44 2.63 16.35
N ALA A 168 0.78 2.90 15.89
CA ALA A 168 1.00 3.77 14.74
C ALA A 168 0.32 3.19 13.49
N HIS A 169 -0.36 4.04 12.71
CA HIS A 169 -1.15 3.62 11.53
C HIS A 169 -0.43 2.66 10.53
N PRO A 170 0.90 2.74 10.33
CA PRO A 170 1.63 1.81 9.45
C PRO A 170 1.66 0.35 9.90
N LEU A 171 1.40 0.06 11.19
CA LEU A 171 1.48 -1.29 11.77
C LEU A 171 0.14 -2.04 11.74
N HIS A 172 -0.91 -1.46 11.14
CA HIS A 172 -2.20 -2.15 10.95
C HIS A 172 -2.16 -3.21 9.84
N MET A 173 -1.12 -3.21 9.02
CA MET A 173 -0.85 -4.23 8.01
C MET A 173 0.53 -4.80 8.35
N PRO A 174 0.63 -6.04 8.87
CA PRO A 174 1.92 -6.67 9.15
C PRO A 174 2.74 -6.95 7.89
#